data_AF-A0A8H7U0C2-F1
#
_entry.id   AF-A0A8H7U0C2-F1
#
_cell.length_a   1.000
_cell.length_b   1.000
_cell.length_c   1.000
_cell.angle_alpha   90.00
_cell.angle_beta   90.00
_cell.angle_gamma   90.00
#
_symmetry.space_group_name_H-M   'P 1'
#
loop_
_entity.id
_entity.type
_entity.pdbx_description
1 polymer ?
#
loop_
_entity_poly.entity_id
_entity_poly.type
_entity_poly.pdbx_seq_one_letter_code
_entity_poly.pdbx_strand_id
1 'polypeptide(L)'
;MASKQTRLRAIALYKELHRLGRQYPDPSYNFHGKLRGLYEKNRNLSDPEEIEKALKLGEYIRNETLALYSLRKYRHLKRMYPEELTIDRR
;
A
#
# COMPACT_ATOMS: atom_id res chain seq x y z
N MET A 1 27.73 -5.81 0.02
CA MET A 1 26.67 -6.23 -0.93
C MET A 1 25.39 -6.46 -0.15
N ALA A 2 24.22 -6.06 -0.70
CA ALA A 2 22.94 -6.30 -0.04
C ALA A 2 22.73 -7.80 0.25
N SER A 3 22.28 -8.14 1.45
CA SER A 3 22.11 -9.54 1.85
C SER A 3 21.04 -10.24 1.00
N LYS A 4 21.18 -11.55 0.77
CA LYS A 4 20.17 -12.38 0.08
C LYS A 4 18.79 -12.24 0.72
N GLN A 5 18.74 -12.08 2.05
CA GLN A 5 17.51 -11.92 2.82
C GLN A 5 16.83 -10.58 2.50
N THR A 6 17.59 -9.50 2.43
CA THR A 6 17.08 -8.16 2.11
C THR A 6 16.49 -8.11 0.70
N ARG A 7 17.14 -8.76 -0.27
CA ARG A 7 16.61 -8.89 -1.64
C ARG A 7 15.27 -9.64 -1.68
N LEU A 8 15.14 -10.74 -0.93
CA LEU A 8 13.89 -11.49 -0.84
C LEU A 8 12.76 -10.66 -0.22
N ARG A 9 13.05 -9.91 0.86
CA ARG A 9 12.09 -8.98 1.48
C ARG A 9 11.62 -7.91 0.50
N ALA A 10 12.54 -7.29 -0.23
CA ALA A 10 12.20 -6.26 -1.22
C ALA A 10 11.29 -6.79 -2.35
N ILE A 11 11.56 -8.01 -2.84
CA ILE A 11 10.75 -8.67 -3.88
C ILE A 11 9.35 -9.02 -3.34
N ALA A 12 9.26 -9.54 -2.11
CA ALA A 12 7.99 -9.85 -1.48
C ALA A 12 7.13 -8.57 -1.32
N LEU A 13 7.72 -7.50 -0.80
CA LEU A 13 7.07 -6.21 -0.63
C LEU A 13 6.60 -5.62 -1.96
N TYR A 14 7.40 -5.73 -3.02
CA TYR A 14 7.01 -5.27 -4.35
C TYR A 14 5.75 -5.99 -4.85
N LYS A 15 5.71 -7.32 -4.73
CA LYS A 15 4.55 -8.11 -5.15
C LYS A 15 3.29 -7.77 -4.34
N GLU A 16 3.46 -7.53 -3.05
CA GLU A 16 2.38 -7.12 -2.17
C GLU A 16 1.81 -5.74 -2.57
N LEU A 17 2.67 -4.73 -2.69
CA LEU A 17 2.30 -3.39 -3.15
C LEU A 17 1.67 -3.41 -4.54
N HIS A 18 2.19 -4.22 -5.46
CA HIS A 18 1.61 -4.40 -6.78
C HIS A 18 0.21 -5.04 -6.71
N ARG A 19 -0.07 -5.92 -5.76
CA ARG A 19 -1.44 -6.47 -5.60
C ARG A 19 -2.38 -5.41 -5.04
N LEU A 20 -1.95 -4.66 -4.02
CA LEU A 20 -2.72 -3.60 -3.37
C LEU A 20 -2.99 -2.41 -4.30
N GLY A 21 -2.04 -2.05 -5.17
CA GLY A 21 -2.19 -0.97 -6.14
C GLY A 21 -3.40 -1.13 -7.07
N ARG A 22 -3.83 -2.37 -7.34
CA ARG A 22 -5.05 -2.64 -8.13
C ARG A 22 -6.34 -2.23 -7.43
N GLN A 23 -6.30 -2.13 -6.11
CA GLN A 23 -7.45 -1.75 -5.28
C GLN A 23 -7.42 -0.28 -4.88
N TYR A 24 -6.43 0.49 -5.35
CA TYR A 24 -6.29 1.90 -5.04
C TYR A 24 -7.54 2.67 -5.53
N PRO A 25 -8.09 3.59 -4.71
CA PRO A 25 -9.37 4.22 -5.00
C PRO A 25 -9.35 5.16 -6.21
N ASP A 26 -8.19 5.73 -6.54
CA ASP A 26 -8.02 6.68 -7.65
C ASP A 26 -7.30 6.03 -8.86
N PRO A 27 -7.99 5.80 -9.99
CA PRO A 27 -7.39 5.25 -11.20
C PRO A 27 -6.34 6.17 -11.85
N SER A 28 -6.44 7.48 -11.65
CA SER A 28 -5.56 8.47 -12.28
C SER A 28 -4.19 8.60 -11.58
N TYR A 29 -4.07 8.11 -10.35
CA TYR A 29 -2.87 8.23 -9.52
C TYR A 29 -1.62 7.52 -10.10
N ASN A 30 -1.81 6.58 -11.05
CA ASN A 30 -0.76 5.76 -11.66
C ASN A 30 0.16 5.07 -10.61
N PHE A 31 -0.47 4.35 -9.68
CA PHE A 31 0.23 3.70 -8.57
C PHE A 31 1.36 2.77 -9.04
N HIS A 32 1.09 1.93 -10.04
CA HIS A 32 2.07 0.98 -10.57
C HIS A 32 3.28 1.66 -11.22
N GLY A 33 3.05 2.75 -11.95
CA GLY A 33 4.13 3.56 -12.54
C GLY A 33 5.04 4.15 -11.47
N LYS A 34 4.45 4.74 -10.41
CA LYS A 34 5.21 5.29 -9.27
C LYS A 34 5.97 4.21 -8.51
N LEU A 35 5.34 3.06 -8.26
CA LEU A 35 5.98 1.92 -7.60
C LEU A 35 7.19 1.42 -8.40
N ARG A 36 7.04 1.25 -9.71
CA ARG A 36 8.17 0.87 -10.58
C ARG A 36 9.29 1.90 -10.53
N GLY A 37 8.96 3.20 -10.66
CA GLY A 37 9.94 4.28 -10.58
C GLY A 37 10.70 4.31 -9.26
N LEU A 38 10.03 4.04 -8.14
CA LEU A 38 10.66 3.98 -6.82
C LEU A 38 11.68 2.84 -6.73
N TYR A 39 11.35 1.66 -7.23
CA TYR A 39 12.25 0.50 -7.21
C TYR A 39 13.42 0.65 -8.18
N GLU A 40 13.21 1.23 -9.36
CA GLU A 40 14.29 1.51 -10.32
C GLU A 40 15.30 2.51 -9.76
N LYS A 41 14.85 3.60 -9.12
CA LYS A 41 15.74 4.59 -8.48
C LYS A 41 16.63 3.97 -7.41
N ASN A 42 16.11 2.97 -6.69
CA ASN A 42 16.78 2.32 -5.56
C ASN A 42 17.51 1.02 -5.95
N ARG A 43 17.57 0.66 -7.23
CA ARG A 43 18.10 -0.63 -7.71
C ARG A 43 19.57 -0.89 -7.35
N ASN A 44 20.38 0.16 -7.31
CA ASN A 44 21.83 0.07 -7.08
C ASN A 44 22.23 0.40 -5.63
N LEU A 45 21.26 0.55 -4.72
CA LEU A 45 21.56 0.77 -3.31
C LEU A 45 22.36 -0.41 -2.75
N SER A 46 23.50 -0.09 -2.14
CA SER A 46 24.44 -1.06 -1.58
C SER A 46 24.64 -0.92 -0.08
N ASP A 47 24.27 0.25 0.46
CA ASP A 47 24.36 0.54 1.89
C ASP A 47 23.20 -0.11 2.67
N PRO A 48 23.48 -0.92 3.72
CA PRO A 48 22.43 -1.60 4.48
C PRO A 48 21.42 -0.67 5.15
N GLU A 49 21.84 0.50 5.65
CA GLU A 49 20.94 1.43 6.34
C GLU A 49 19.97 2.08 5.35
N GLU A 50 20.46 2.54 4.21
CA GLU A 50 19.62 3.11 3.15
C GLU A 50 18.62 2.08 2.60
N ILE A 51 19.02 0.81 2.47
CA ILE A 51 18.09 -0.24 2.05
C ILE A 51 16.98 -0.45 3.08
N GLU A 52 17.31 -0.47 4.38
CA GLU A 52 16.31 -0.63 5.42
C GLU A 52 15.37 0.58 5.49
N LYS A 53 15.87 1.80 5.29
CA LYS A 53 15.03 3.01 5.15
C LYS A 53 14.07 2.89 3.97
N ALA A 54 14.55 2.44 2.81
CA ALA A 54 13.72 2.24 1.62
C ALA A 54 12.64 1.16 1.85
N LEU A 55 12.98 0.07 2.55
CA LEU A 55 12.01 -0.97 2.92
C LEU A 55 10.95 -0.42 3.89
N LYS A 56 11.34 0.32 4.92
CA LYS A 56 10.40 0.98 5.85
C LYS A 56 9.44 1.93 5.12
N LEU A 57 9.94 2.70 4.16
CA LEU A 57 9.09 3.55 3.32
C LEU A 57 8.07 2.71 2.53
N GLY A 58 8.49 1.58 1.95
CA GLY A 58 7.58 0.67 1.26
C GLY A 58 6.52 0.05 2.18
N GLU A 59 6.88 -0.31 3.41
CA GLU A 59 5.94 -0.79 4.43
C GLU A 59 4.94 0.30 4.86
N TYR A 60 5.39 1.55 4.97
CA TYR A 60 4.52 2.68 5.22
C TYR A 60 3.47 2.86 4.11
N ILE A 61 3.90 2.85 2.84
CA ILE A 61 3.01 2.95 1.68
C ILE A 61 1.99 1.80 1.67
N ARG A 62 2.40 0.58 2.03
CA ARG A 62 1.50 -0.58 2.16
C ARG A 62 0.40 -0.28 3.18
N ASN A 63 0.78 0.16 4.39
CA ASN A 63 -0.16 0.40 5.48
C ASN A 63 -1.13 1.54 5.13
N GLU A 64 -0.64 2.61 4.51
CA GLU A 64 -1.47 3.72 4.03
C GLU A 64 -2.48 3.26 2.97
N THR A 65 -2.03 2.43 2.01
CA THR A 65 -2.91 1.87 0.97
C THR A 65 -4.01 0.98 1.57
N LEU A 66 -3.67 0.15 2.56
CA LEU A 66 -4.63 -0.68 3.30
C LEU A 66 -5.64 0.17 4.09
N ALA A 67 -5.19 1.27 4.68
CA ALA A 67 -6.06 2.21 5.39
C ALA A 67 -7.04 2.88 4.43
N LEU A 68 -6.57 3.34 3.26
CA LEU A 68 -7.43 3.92 2.22
C LEU A 68 -8.46 2.92 1.70
N TYR A 69 -8.05 1.67 1.47
CA TYR A 69 -8.96 0.60 1.08
C TYR A 69 -10.05 0.36 2.13
N SER A 70 -9.65 0.25 3.40
CA SER A 70 -10.57 0.06 4.53
C SER A 70 -11.55 1.22 4.67
N LEU A 71 -11.06 2.45 4.53
CA LEU A 71 -11.87 3.66 4.59
C LEU A 71 -12.91 3.73 3.45
N ARG A 72 -12.51 3.34 2.24
CA ARG A 72 -13.46 3.25 1.11
C ARG A 72 -14.58 2.25 1.41
N LYS A 73 -14.23 1.06 1.94
CA LYS A 73 -15.21 0.04 2.32
C LYS A 73 -16.15 0.53 3.42
N TYR A 74 -15.61 1.17 4.46
CA TYR A 74 -16.40 1.76 5.54
C TYR A 74 -17.37 2.83 5.02
N ARG A 75 -16.91 3.76 4.17
CA ARG A 75 -17.76 4.80 3.57
C ARG A 75 -18.91 4.20 2.75
N HIS A 76 -18.66 3.12 2.02
CA HIS A 76 -19.71 2.42 1.28
C HIS A 76 -20.75 1.79 2.23
N LEU A 77 -20.30 1.06 3.24
CA LEU A 77 -21.19 0.44 4.24
C LEU A 77 -22.03 1.49 4.98
N LYS A 78 -21.43 2.61 5.41
CA LYS A 78 -22.14 3.70 6.09
C LYS A 78 -23.24 4.31 5.24
N ARG A 79 -23.08 4.37 3.91
CA ARG A 79 -24.12 4.85 2.98
C ARG A 79 -25.25 3.84 2.79
N MET A 80 -24.91 2.55 2.75
CA MET A 80 -25.90 1.48 2.56
C MET A 80 -26.72 1.19 3.82
N TYR A 81 -26.16 1.47 5.00
CA TYR A 81 -26.80 1.25 6.30
C TYR A 81 -26.77 2.54 7.15
N PRO A 82 -27.62 3.54 6.84
CA PRO A 82 -27.80 4.70 7.70
C PRO A 82 -28.29 4.29 9.10
N GLU A 83 -27.69 4.85 10.16
CA GLU A 83 -28.07 4.57 11.55
C GLU A 83 -29.56 4.88 11.84
N GLU A 84 -30.17 5.79 11.08
CA GLU A 84 -31.58 6.17 11.18
C GLU A 84 -32.56 5.00 10.95
N LEU A 85 -32.17 3.95 10.21
CA LEU A 85 -33.01 2.75 10.02
C LEU A 85 -33.17 1.89 11.28
N THR A 86 -32.43 2.19 12.35
CA THR A 86 -32.48 1.41 13.60
C THR A 86 -33.31 2.05 14.71
N ILE A 87 -33.74 3.31 14.55
CA ILE A 87 -34.46 4.05 15.60
C ILE A 87 -36.00 4.00 15.39
N ASP A 88 -36.49 3.74 14.19
CA ASP A 88 -37.93 3.79 13.87
C ASP A 88 -38.67 2.44 14.06
N ARG A 89 -38.33 1.70 15.12
CA ARG A 89 -39.08 0.51 15.57
C ARG A 89 -39.21 0.48 17.10
N ARG A 90 -39.77 1.51 17.71
CA ARG A 90 -40.58 1.42 18.94
C ARG A 90 -41.15 2.76 19.37
#